data_AF-A0A2V9HS95-F1
#
_entry.id   AF-A0A2V9HS95-F1
#
_cell.length_a   1.000
_cell.length_b   1.000
_cell.length_c   1.000
_cell.angle_alpha   90.00
_cell.angle_beta   90.00
_cell.angle_gamma   90.00
#
_symmetry.space_group_name_H-M   'P 1'
#
loop_
_entity.id
_entity.type
_entity.pdbx_description
1 polymer ?
#
loop_
_entity_poly.entity_id
_entity_poly.type
_entity_poly.pdbx_seq_one_letter_code
_entity_poly.pdbx_strand_id
1 'polypeptide(L)'
;MSYQLNRRSFILASGITALASTRVLGANDTLRVGVIGAGGRMGDLLNAADHVGHYQIVAVSDVYGPRRDAVKQRSNGIATTHVDYREVLEQPIDAVIIASPDHWHVRMAVEALAAGKDVYLEKPVT
;
A
#
# COMPACT_ATOMS: atom_id res chain seq x y z
N MET A 1 46.79 -14.38 -18.17
CA MET A 1 46.29 -14.02 -16.83
C MET A 1 45.00 -14.82 -16.58
N SER A 2 45.12 -16.06 -16.08
CA SER A 2 43.98 -16.96 -15.88
C SER A 2 43.23 -16.59 -14.60
N TYR A 3 42.00 -16.10 -14.71
CA TYR A 3 41.11 -15.90 -13.57
C TYR A 3 40.68 -17.26 -13.00
N GLN A 4 41.26 -17.66 -11.87
CA GLN A 4 40.75 -18.81 -11.11
C GLN A 4 39.49 -18.40 -10.34
N LEU A 5 38.33 -18.89 -10.79
CA LEU A 5 37.09 -18.78 -10.05
C LEU A 5 37.20 -19.57 -8.74
N ASN A 6 37.27 -18.86 -7.62
CA ASN A 6 37.40 -19.46 -6.31
C ASN A 6 36.01 -19.86 -5.78
N ARG A 7 35.89 -21.05 -5.15
CA ARG A 7 34.60 -21.59 -4.64
C ARG A 7 33.85 -20.62 -3.74
N ARG A 8 34.58 -19.77 -2.99
CA ARG A 8 34.02 -18.72 -2.14
C ARG A 8 33.34 -17.60 -2.94
N SER A 9 33.92 -17.22 -4.08
CA SER A 9 33.38 -16.21 -5.00
C SER A 9 32.09 -16.70 -5.65
N PHE A 10 32.00 -18.01 -5.94
CA PHE A 10 30.80 -18.63 -6.51
C PHE A 10 29.64 -18.65 -5.51
N ILE A 11 29.88 -19.01 -4.24
CA ILE A 11 28.84 -19.01 -3.20
C ILE A 11 28.31 -17.58 -2.94
N LEU A 12 29.21 -16.58 -2.93
CA LEU A 12 28.81 -15.17 -2.81
C LEU A 12 27.96 -14.72 -4.01
N ALA A 13 28.37 -15.06 -5.24
CA ALA A 13 27.62 -14.70 -6.44
C ALA A 13 26.24 -15.40 -6.52
N SER A 14 26.17 -16.67 -6.13
CA SER A 14 24.91 -17.43 -6.07
C SER A 14 23.96 -16.92 -4.98
N GLY A 15 24.49 -16.54 -3.81
CA GLY A 15 23.70 -16.00 -2.70
C GLY A 15 23.06 -14.64 -3.02
N ILE A 16 23.78 -13.77 -3.74
CA ILE A 16 23.25 -12.46 -4.18
C ILE A 16 22.16 -12.65 -5.25
N THR A 17 22.32 -13.63 -6.14
CA THR A 17 21.32 -13.93 -7.18
C THR A 17 20.03 -14.53 -6.60
N ALA A 18 20.13 -15.39 -5.58
CA ALA A 18 18.97 -15.98 -4.91
C ALA A 18 18.10 -14.94 -4.17
N LEU A 19 18.72 -13.90 -3.60
CA LEU A 19 17.99 -12.79 -2.96
C LEU A 19 17.36 -11.82 -3.96
N ALA A 20 17.86 -11.77 -5.20
CA ALA A 20 17.23 -10.98 -6.27
C ALA A 20 16.00 -11.69 -6.88
N SER A 21 15.91 -13.02 -6.76
CA SER A 21 14.83 -13.84 -7.32
C SER A 21 13.61 -14.05 -6.41
N THR A 22 13.54 -13.43 -5.23
CA THR A 22 12.47 -13.71 -4.24
C THR A 22 11.15 -12.96 -4.45
N ARG A 23 10.98 -12.18 -5.52
CA ARG A 23 9.63 -11.82 -5.97
C ARG A 23 9.09 -12.89 -6.92
N VAL A 24 8.82 -14.07 -6.34
CA VAL A 24 8.04 -15.10 -7.02
C VAL A 24 6.62 -14.55 -7.18
N LEU A 25 6.32 -14.01 -8.36
CA LEU A 25 4.97 -13.65 -8.77
C LEU A 25 4.02 -14.83 -8.50
N GLY A 26 3.08 -14.65 -7.57
CA GLY A 26 1.99 -15.58 -7.34
C GLY A 26 2.06 -16.45 -6.08
N ALA A 27 3.07 -16.31 -5.22
CA ALA A 27 3.10 -16.99 -3.94
C ALA A 27 2.74 -16.00 -2.80
N ASN A 28 1.44 -15.82 -2.55
CA ASN A 28 0.89 -15.21 -1.32
C ASN A 28 0.96 -13.66 -1.17
N ASP A 29 0.86 -12.88 -2.25
CA ASP A 29 0.87 -11.41 -2.14
C ASP A 29 -0.53 -10.88 -1.76
N THR A 30 -0.87 -10.94 -0.47
CA THR A 30 -1.97 -10.15 0.10
C THR A 30 -1.70 -8.68 -0.20
N LEU A 31 -2.56 -8.03 -0.97
CA LEU A 31 -2.40 -6.62 -1.35
C LEU A 31 -2.40 -5.73 -0.11
N ARG A 32 -1.33 -4.97 0.12
CA ARG A 32 -1.20 -4.04 1.25
C ARG A 32 -1.74 -2.68 0.85
N VAL A 33 -2.84 -2.27 1.46
CA VAL A 33 -3.60 -1.08 1.05
C VAL A 33 -3.51 0.02 2.10
N GLY A 34 -3.27 1.24 1.63
CA GLY A 34 -3.48 2.47 2.40
C GLY A 34 -4.86 3.08 2.11
N VAL A 35 -5.52 3.60 3.15
CA VAL A 35 -6.82 4.28 3.03
C VAL A 35 -6.63 5.78 3.25
N ILE A 36 -7.09 6.61 2.31
CA ILE A 36 -7.05 8.07 2.42
C ILE A 36 -8.48 8.61 2.29
N GLY A 37 -8.98 9.20 3.37
CA GLY A 37 -10.39 9.57 3.55
C GLY A 37 -11.21 8.36 4.01
N ALA A 38 -11.61 8.33 5.28
CA ALA A 38 -12.34 7.22 5.91
C ALA A 38 -13.83 7.53 6.10
N GLY A 39 -14.41 8.32 5.18
CA GLY A 39 -15.82 8.70 5.18
C GLY A 39 -16.77 7.56 4.78
N GLY A 40 -18.06 7.86 4.73
CA GLY A 40 -19.09 6.87 4.35
C GLY A 40 -18.82 6.22 2.99
N ARG A 41 -18.35 7.00 2.01
CA ARG A 41 -18.01 6.48 0.68
C ARG A 41 -16.88 5.45 0.71
N MET A 42 -15.88 5.65 1.57
CA MET A 42 -14.83 4.65 1.79
C MET A 42 -15.40 3.37 2.40
N GLY A 43 -16.38 3.49 3.30
CA GLY A 43 -17.11 2.33 3.83
C GLY A 43 -17.72 1.47 2.73
N ASP A 44 -18.41 2.10 1.76
CA ASP A 44 -19.00 1.39 0.61
C ASP A 44 -17.93 0.72 -0.26
N LEU A 45 -16.81 1.41 -0.52
CA LEU A 45 -15.70 0.87 -1.31
C LEU A 45 -15.08 -0.35 -0.65
N LEU A 46 -14.78 -0.27 0.65
CA LEU A 46 -14.21 -1.39 1.38
C LEU A 46 -15.20 -2.56 1.46
N ASN A 47 -16.50 -2.29 1.60
CA ASN A 47 -17.53 -3.35 1.54
C ASN A 47 -17.55 -4.04 0.18
N ALA A 48 -17.40 -3.29 -0.91
CA ALA A 48 -17.25 -3.90 -2.23
C ALA A 48 -15.94 -4.69 -2.36
N ALA A 49 -14.83 -4.13 -1.88
CA ALA A 49 -13.49 -4.74 -1.94
C ALA A 49 -13.43 -6.11 -1.23
N ASP A 50 -14.13 -6.26 -0.10
CA ASP A 50 -14.22 -7.52 0.66
C ASP A 50 -14.79 -8.69 -0.17
N HIS A 51 -15.50 -8.41 -1.27
CA HIS A 51 -16.06 -9.44 -2.15
C HIS A 51 -15.18 -9.79 -3.36
N VAL A 52 -14.11 -9.04 -3.61
CA VAL A 52 -13.28 -9.21 -4.82
C VAL A 52 -12.03 -10.02 -4.54
N GLY A 53 -11.40 -9.84 -3.38
CA GLY A 53 -10.18 -10.55 -3.04
C GLY A 53 -9.60 -10.22 -1.67
N HIS A 54 -8.47 -10.84 -1.35
CA HIS A 54 -7.78 -10.65 -0.08
C HIS A 54 -6.86 -9.44 -0.14
N TYR A 55 -7.06 -8.50 0.79
CA TYR A 55 -6.21 -7.34 1.00
C TYR A 55 -6.04 -7.10 2.50
N GLN A 56 -5.00 -6.37 2.88
CA GLN A 56 -4.76 -5.94 4.25
C GLN A 56 -4.65 -4.43 4.29
N ILE A 57 -5.49 -3.78 5.09
CA ILE A 57 -5.34 -2.35 5.37
C ILE A 57 -4.17 -2.19 6.33
N VAL A 58 -3.11 -1.49 5.90
CA VAL A 58 -1.88 -1.29 6.68
C VAL A 58 -1.85 0.11 7.31
N ALA A 59 -2.53 1.07 6.71
CA ALA A 59 -2.54 2.44 7.19
C ALA A 59 -3.81 3.17 6.75
N VAL A 60 -4.28 4.09 7.59
CA VAL A 60 -5.44 4.94 7.31
C VAL A 60 -5.18 6.39 7.68
N SER A 61 -5.62 7.30 6.81
CA SER A 61 -5.70 8.73 7.07
C SER A 61 -7.13 9.25 6.92
N ASP A 62 -7.53 10.08 7.87
CA ASP A 62 -8.69 10.97 7.84
C ASP A 62 -8.41 12.10 8.83
N VAL A 63 -9.09 13.25 8.80
CA VAL A 63 -8.92 14.28 9.84
C VAL A 63 -9.78 14.00 11.07
N TYR A 64 -10.88 13.27 10.90
CA TYR A 64 -11.82 12.94 11.96
C TYR A 64 -11.49 11.59 12.60
N GLY A 65 -11.05 11.64 13.87
CA GLY A 65 -10.58 10.47 14.64
C GLY A 65 -11.51 9.25 14.59
N PRO A 66 -12.81 9.39 14.91
CA PRO A 66 -13.72 8.25 14.93
C PRO A 66 -13.81 7.47 13.61
N ARG A 67 -13.63 8.14 12.46
CA ARG A 67 -13.59 7.48 11.15
C ARG A 67 -12.31 6.69 10.94
N ARG A 68 -11.15 7.25 11.34
CA ARG A 68 -9.88 6.51 11.33
C ARG A 68 -9.95 5.27 12.22
N ASP A 69 -10.49 5.43 13.41
CA ASP A 69 -10.58 4.35 14.40
C ASP A 69 -11.48 3.21 13.91
N ALA A 70 -12.58 3.52 13.21
CA ALA A 70 -13.44 2.52 12.59
C ALA A 70 -12.71 1.70 11.50
N VAL A 71 -11.90 2.35 10.65
CA VAL A 71 -11.08 1.64 9.65
C VAL A 71 -9.98 0.83 10.32
N LYS A 72 -9.34 1.35 11.38
CA LYS A 72 -8.38 0.59 12.18
C LYS A 72 -9.04 -0.65 12.78
N GLN A 73 -10.24 -0.54 13.33
CA GLN A 73 -10.98 -1.69 13.85
C GLN A 73 -11.29 -2.71 12.76
N ARG A 74 -11.73 -2.26 11.57
CA ARG A 74 -11.95 -3.13 10.40
C ARG A 74 -10.69 -3.89 9.99
N SER A 75 -9.52 -3.26 10.13
CA SER A 75 -8.23 -3.90 9.90
C SER A 75 -7.77 -4.87 11.00
N ASN A 76 -8.65 -5.23 11.95
CA ASN A 76 -8.30 -5.98 13.16
C ASN A 76 -7.23 -5.29 14.02
N GLY A 77 -7.21 -3.96 14.02
CA GLY A 77 -6.24 -3.15 14.77
C GLY A 77 -4.87 -3.03 14.13
N ILE A 78 -4.64 -3.64 12.96
CA ILE A 78 -3.34 -3.67 12.27
C ILE A 78 -2.96 -2.30 11.71
N ALA A 79 -3.93 -1.55 11.18
CA ALA A 79 -3.65 -0.31 10.49
C ALA A 79 -3.11 0.78 11.44
N THR A 80 -2.03 1.44 11.02
CA THR A 80 -1.58 2.69 11.63
C THR A 80 -2.55 3.82 11.28
N THR A 81 -2.73 4.77 12.19
CA THR A 81 -3.68 5.88 12.03
C THR A 81 -2.93 7.20 11.92
N HIS A 82 -3.22 7.97 10.88
CA HIS A 82 -2.53 9.23 10.60
C HIS A 82 -3.54 10.35 10.37
N VAL A 83 -3.23 11.56 10.84
CA VAL A 83 -4.02 12.74 10.47
C VAL A 83 -3.63 13.19 9.06
N ASP A 84 -2.34 13.12 8.75
CA ASP A 84 -1.79 13.47 7.45
C ASP A 84 -1.72 12.25 6.52
N TYR A 85 -2.21 12.38 5.28
CA TYR A 85 -2.17 11.27 4.33
C TYR A 85 -0.75 11.00 3.83
N ARG A 86 0.17 11.96 3.92
CA ARG A 86 1.56 11.78 3.49
C ARG A 86 2.27 10.72 4.31
N GLU A 87 1.93 10.61 5.60
CA GLU A 87 2.41 9.54 6.47
C GLU A 87 1.91 8.15 6.04
N VAL A 88 0.75 8.07 5.36
CA VAL A 88 0.25 6.82 4.75
C VAL A 88 1.09 6.45 3.52
N LEU A 89 1.52 7.44 2.73
CA LEU A 89 2.35 7.20 1.53
C LEU A 89 3.76 6.69 1.88
N GLU A 90 4.27 7.03 3.06
CA GLU A 90 5.53 6.54 3.62
C GLU A 90 5.46 5.07 4.08
N GLN A 91 4.26 4.51 4.23
CA GLN A 91 4.09 3.14 4.70
C GLN A 91 4.48 2.11 3.64
N PRO A 92 4.86 0.89 4.06
CA PRO A 92 5.11 -0.24 3.15
C PRO A 92 3.79 -0.81 2.62
N ILE A 93 3.09 -0.01 1.80
CA ILE A 93 1.86 -0.35 1.07
C ILE A 93 2.14 -0.42 -0.43
N ASP A 94 1.33 -1.22 -1.12
CA ASP A 94 1.37 -1.44 -2.57
C ASP A 94 0.46 -0.43 -3.29
N ALA A 95 -0.73 -0.20 -2.74
CA ALA A 95 -1.75 0.67 -3.34
C ALA A 95 -2.43 1.57 -2.31
N VAL A 96 -3.05 2.65 -2.78
CA VAL A 96 -3.96 3.50 -1.99
C VAL A 96 -5.37 3.54 -2.58
N ILE A 97 -6.36 3.59 -1.70
CA ILE A 97 -7.74 3.93 -2.04
C ILE A 97 -8.00 5.35 -1.53
N ILE A 98 -8.38 6.26 -2.43
CA ILE A 98 -8.62 7.67 -2.11
C ILE A 98 -10.12 7.95 -2.25
N ALA A 99 -10.75 8.32 -1.14
CA ALA A 99 -12.15 8.76 -1.06
C ALA A 99 -12.31 9.98 -0.12
N SER A 100 -11.33 10.88 -0.18
CA SER A 100 -11.37 12.21 0.44
C SER A 100 -12.37 13.12 -0.30
N PRO A 101 -12.58 14.38 0.14
CA PRO A 101 -13.32 15.34 -0.67
C PRO A 101 -12.65 15.59 -2.04
N ASP A 102 -13.47 15.76 -3.06
CA ASP A 102 -13.09 15.90 -4.48
C ASP A 102 -11.94 16.87 -4.76
N HIS A 103 -11.90 18.04 -4.12
CA HIS A 103 -10.84 19.05 -4.28
C HIS A 103 -9.45 18.60 -3.78
N TRP A 104 -9.34 17.44 -3.13
CA TRP A 104 -8.05 16.83 -2.75
C TRP A 104 -7.61 15.70 -3.67
N HIS A 105 -8.49 15.21 -4.55
CA HIS A 105 -8.29 13.99 -5.32
C HIS A 105 -7.03 14.02 -6.17
N VAL A 106 -6.90 14.99 -7.09
CA VAL A 106 -5.75 15.07 -8.00
C VAL A 106 -4.44 15.21 -7.23
N ARG A 107 -4.41 16.05 -6.18
CA ARG A 107 -3.20 16.21 -5.37
C ARG A 107 -2.77 14.90 -4.71
N MET A 108 -3.68 14.23 -4.02
CA MET A 108 -3.39 12.97 -3.32
C MET A 108 -3.00 11.86 -4.30
N ALA A 109 -3.67 11.77 -5.44
CA ALA A 109 -3.36 10.79 -6.48
C ALA A 109 -1.99 11.03 -7.11
N VAL A 110 -1.66 12.28 -7.48
CA VAL A 110 -0.35 12.63 -8.04
C VAL A 110 0.77 12.33 -7.03
N GLU A 111 0.59 12.69 -5.76
CA GLU A 111 1.58 12.41 -4.72
C GLU A 111 1.72 10.90 -4.44
N ALA A 112 0.63 10.13 -4.47
CA ALA A 112 0.68 8.68 -4.33
C ALA A 112 1.41 8.00 -5.50
N LEU A 113 1.12 8.42 -6.73
CA LEU A 113 1.83 7.94 -7.93
C LEU A 113 3.32 8.30 -7.88
N ALA A 114 3.65 9.52 -7.45
CA ALA A 114 5.03 9.95 -7.28
C ALA A 114 5.77 9.14 -6.19
N ALA A 115 5.06 8.66 -5.17
CA ALA A 115 5.56 7.74 -4.16
C ALA A 115 5.62 6.26 -4.62
N GLY A 116 5.33 6.00 -5.90
CA GLY A 116 5.39 4.66 -6.50
C GLY A 116 4.26 3.73 -6.03
N LYS A 117 3.10 4.29 -5.66
CA LYS A 117 1.93 3.53 -5.21
C LYS A 117 0.92 3.39 -6.34
N ASP A 118 0.28 2.23 -6.44
CA ASP A 118 -0.91 2.07 -7.26
C ASP A 118 -2.08 2.86 -6.65
N VAL A 119 -2.98 3.38 -7.49
CA VAL A 119 -4.05 4.29 -7.03
C VAL A 119 -5.42 3.84 -7.52
N TYR A 120 -6.33 3.62 -6.57
CA TYR A 120 -7.76 3.70 -6.79
C TYR A 120 -8.25 5.07 -6.32
N LEU A 121 -8.86 5.84 -7.22
CA LEU A 121 -9.36 7.19 -6.94
C LEU A 121 -10.88 7.24 -7.15
N GLU A 122 -11.62 7.70 -6.15
CA GLU A 122 -13.04 7.96 -6.33
C GLU A 122 -13.31 9.07 -7.35
N LYS A 123 -14.45 8.98 -8.02
CA LYS A 123 -14.93 10.06 -8.88
C LYS A 123 -15.35 11.26 -8.00
N PRO A 124 -15.25 12.50 -8.52
CA PRO A 124 -14.67 12.90 -9.81
C PRO A 124 -13.13 12.99 -9.76
N VAL A 125 -12.47 13.04 -10.93
CA VAL A 125 -11.04 13.34 -11.00
C VAL A 125 -10.87 14.85 -11.15
N THR A 126 -10.65 15.53 -10.03
CA THR A 126 -10.54 17.00 -9.92
C THR A 126 -9.39 17.43 -9.04
#